data_AF-A0A7C9E1H5-F1
#
_entry.id   AF-A0A7C9E1H5-F1
#
_cell.length_a   1.000
_cell.length_b   1.000
_cell.length_c   1.000
_cell.angle_alpha   90.00
_cell.angle_beta   90.00
_cell.angle_gamma   90.00
#
_symmetry.space_group_name_H-M   'P 1'
#
loop_
_entity.id
_entity.type
_entity.pdbx_description
1 polymer ?
#
loop_
_entity_poly.entity_id
_entity_poly.type
_entity_poly.pdbx_seq_one_letter_code
_entity_poly.pdbx_strand_id
1 'polypeptide(L)'
;MANNLLPITITLFLLILSVSISLASALVTAATDSDLVLDVEGNPLEVGSEYYIQPAIGFRGGIGRSGRSPTAPDLSCPLYAIEVPGELNRGDPVKFVPVDETQKQIHLSSDVQIDSGFSAYCRDDGLWRL
;
A
#
# COMPACT_ATOMS: atom_id res chain seq x y z
N MET A 1 -37.45 31.05 -47.98
CA MET A 1 -36.24 31.22 -47.15
C MET A 1 -36.30 30.16 -46.06
N ALA A 2 -35.49 29.10 -46.15
CA ALA A 2 -35.55 27.97 -45.22
C ALA A 2 -34.99 28.38 -43.85
N ASN A 3 -35.71 28.03 -42.78
CA ASN A 3 -35.36 28.40 -41.41
C ASN A 3 -34.24 27.48 -40.88
N ASN A 4 -32.99 27.87 -41.11
CA ASN A 4 -31.80 27.10 -40.74
C ASN A 4 -31.42 27.21 -39.25
N LEU A 5 -32.23 27.88 -38.41
CA LEU A 5 -31.96 28.05 -36.98
C LEU A 5 -32.00 26.74 -36.18
N LEU A 6 -32.86 25.79 -36.57
CA LEU A 6 -32.98 24.49 -35.89
C LEU A 6 -31.73 23.59 -36.06
N PRO A 7 -31.19 23.36 -37.27
CA PRO A 7 -29.98 22.56 -37.41
C PRO A 7 -28.74 23.22 -36.77
N ILE A 8 -28.67 24.55 -36.76
CA ILE A 8 -27.56 25.30 -36.14
C ILE A 8 -27.57 25.17 -34.60
N THR A 9 -28.75 25.20 -33.98
CA THR A 9 -28.86 25.05 -32.53
C THR A 9 -28.53 23.62 -32.07
N ILE A 10 -28.91 22.61 -32.85
CA ILE A 10 -28.58 21.20 -32.58
C ILE A 10 -27.07 20.96 -32.71
N THR A 11 -26.42 21.46 -33.78
CA THR A 11 -24.97 21.27 -33.96
C THR A 11 -24.16 21.96 -32.87
N LEU A 12 -24.57 23.15 -32.43
CA LEU A 12 -23.90 23.86 -31.34
C LEU A 12 -24.04 23.10 -30.01
N PHE A 13 -25.23 22.57 -29.72
CA PHE A 13 -25.46 21.77 -28.51
C PHE A 13 -24.59 20.50 -28.47
N LEU A 14 -24.50 19.79 -29.60
CA LEU A 14 -23.66 18.59 -29.71
C LEU A 14 -22.17 18.90 -29.55
N LEU A 15 -21.71 20.06 -30.05
CA LEU A 15 -20.32 20.49 -29.94
C LEU A 15 -19.96 20.89 -28.50
N ILE A 16 -20.89 21.53 -27.79
CA ILE A 16 -20.71 21.85 -26.36
C ILE A 16 -20.67 20.56 -25.54
N LEU A 17 -21.55 19.60 -25.83
CA LEU A 17 -21.61 18.33 -25.12
C LEU A 17 -20.32 17.50 -25.33
N SER A 18 -19.81 17.42 -26.56
CA SER A 18 -18.58 16.68 -26.86
C SER A 18 -17.35 17.32 -26.21
N VAL A 19 -17.25 18.65 -26.18
CA VAL A 19 -16.18 19.37 -25.47
C VAL A 19 -16.29 19.14 -23.96
N SER A 20 -17.49 19.16 -23.40
CA SER A 20 -17.72 18.94 -21.96
C SER A 20 -17.32 17.53 -21.52
N ILE A 21 -17.66 16.51 -22.31
CA ILE A 21 -17.26 15.12 -22.05
C ILE A 21 -15.75 14.95 -22.16
N SER A 22 -15.13 15.54 -23.19
CA SER A 22 -13.68 15.48 -23.38
C SER A 22 -12.92 16.13 -22.23
N LEU A 23 -13.41 17.27 -21.75
CA LEU A 23 -12.82 17.99 -20.62
C LEU A 23 -13.01 17.21 -19.31
N ALA A 24 -14.18 16.61 -19.09
CA ALA A 24 -14.43 15.74 -17.94
C ALA A 24 -13.52 14.50 -17.93
N SER A 25 -13.25 13.88 -19.09
CA SER A 25 -12.30 12.78 -19.19
C SER A 25 -10.84 13.20 -18.96
N ALA A 26 -10.48 14.44 -19.30
CA ALA A 26 -9.15 14.98 -19.04
C ALA A 26 -8.94 15.41 -17.57
N LEU A 27 -10.04 15.66 -16.84
CA LEU A 27 -10.06 16.01 -15.41
C LEU A 27 -10.05 14.79 -14.49
N VAL A 28 -10.12 13.56 -15.02
CA VAL A 28 -9.72 12.38 -14.25
C VAL A 28 -8.21 12.46 -14.09
N THR A 29 -7.79 13.12 -13.02
CA THR A 29 -6.46 12.92 -12.45
C THR A 29 -6.30 11.44 -12.21
N ALA A 30 -5.55 10.77 -13.08
CA ALA A 30 -4.92 9.53 -12.74
C ALA A 30 -4.13 9.82 -11.47
N ALA A 31 -4.58 9.30 -10.32
CA ALA A 31 -3.66 9.07 -9.22
C ALA A 31 -2.57 8.21 -9.83
N THR A 32 -1.40 8.81 -10.04
CA THR A 32 -0.33 8.14 -10.75
C THR A 32 0.06 6.94 -9.90
N ASP A 33 -0.06 5.75 -10.49
CA ASP A 33 0.43 4.47 -9.96
C ASP A 33 1.91 4.56 -9.48
N SER A 34 2.61 5.63 -9.88
CA SER A 34 3.93 6.02 -9.38
C SER A 34 4.04 6.15 -7.87
N ASP A 35 2.93 6.46 -7.18
CA ASP A 35 2.96 6.78 -5.76
C ASP A 35 2.47 5.61 -4.91
N LEU A 36 2.12 4.46 -5.51
CA LEU A 36 1.72 3.26 -4.78
C LEU A 36 2.94 2.41 -4.46
N VAL A 37 2.92 1.79 -3.28
CA VAL A 37 3.87 0.73 -2.96
C VAL A 37 3.34 -0.56 -3.56
N LEU A 38 4.18 -1.26 -4.32
CA LEU A 38 3.82 -2.49 -5.02
C LEU A 38 4.45 -3.72 -4.34
N ASP A 39 3.75 -4.84 -4.39
CA ASP A 39 4.30 -6.15 -4.06
C ASP A 39 5.22 -6.69 -5.18
N VAL A 40 5.78 -7.88 -4.96
CA VAL A 40 6.70 -8.52 -5.92
C VAL A 40 6.01 -9.01 -7.20
N GLU A 41 4.68 -9.15 -7.18
CA GLU A 41 3.85 -9.42 -8.34
C GLU A 41 3.42 -8.14 -9.09
N GLY A 42 3.75 -6.96 -8.56
CA GLY A 42 3.41 -5.65 -9.13
C GLY A 42 2.02 -5.15 -8.77
N ASN A 43 1.34 -5.74 -7.78
CA ASN A 43 0.05 -5.25 -7.29
C ASN A 43 0.24 -4.22 -6.17
N PRO A 44 -0.65 -3.22 -6.05
CA PRO A 44 -0.64 -2.32 -4.91
C PRO A 44 -0.77 -3.04 -3.56
N LEU A 45 -0.05 -2.55 -2.56
CA LEU A 45 -0.21 -2.97 -1.17
C LEU A 45 -1.57 -2.48 -0.63
N GLU A 46 -2.45 -3.42 -0.33
CA GLU A 46 -3.78 -3.19 0.24
C GLU A 46 -3.70 -3.08 1.77
N VAL A 47 -4.41 -2.11 2.34
CA VAL A 47 -4.40 -1.85 3.78
C VAL A 47 -4.95 -3.05 4.55
N GLY A 48 -4.22 -3.47 5.59
CA GLY A 48 -4.63 -4.58 6.46
C GLY A 48 -4.42 -5.99 5.89
N SER A 49 -3.98 -6.11 4.64
CA SER A 49 -3.53 -7.37 4.06
C SER A 49 -2.14 -7.76 4.60
N GLU A 50 -1.87 -9.06 4.60
CA GLU A 50 -0.63 -9.62 5.13
C GLU A 50 0.44 -9.75 4.05
N TYR A 51 1.63 -9.24 4.34
CA TYR A 51 2.78 -9.25 3.44
C TYR A 51 4.04 -9.73 4.15
N TYR A 52 4.91 -10.42 3.42
CA TYR A 52 6.26 -10.76 3.88
C TYR A 52 7.25 -9.70 3.44
N ILE A 53 8.07 -9.21 4.37
CA ILE A 53 9.19 -8.33 4.04
C ILE A 53 10.41 -9.20 3.80
N GLN A 54 10.95 -9.18 2.58
CA GLN A 54 12.10 -9.98 2.19
C GLN A 54 13.18 -9.12 1.50
N PRO A 55 14.46 -9.48 1.62
CA PRO A 55 15.52 -8.86 0.85
C PRO A 55 15.23 -8.95 -0.64
N ALA A 56 15.33 -7.84 -1.36
CA ALA A 56 15.15 -7.83 -2.82
C ALA A 56 16.21 -8.69 -3.54
N ILE A 57 17.42 -8.79 -2.96
CA ILE A 57 18.54 -9.56 -3.48
C ILE A 57 19.28 -10.19 -2.29
N GLY A 58 19.59 -11.48 -2.37
CA GLY A 58 20.44 -12.16 -1.39
C GLY A 58 19.97 -13.58 -1.06
N PHE A 59 20.68 -14.23 -0.14
CA PHE A 59 20.39 -15.59 0.34
C PHE A 59 19.86 -15.62 1.77
N ARG A 60 19.39 -14.47 2.26
CA ARG A 60 18.83 -14.33 3.61
C ARG A 60 17.33 -14.52 3.57
N GLY A 61 16.73 -14.80 4.73
CA GLY A 61 15.28 -14.93 4.84
C GLY A 61 14.60 -13.57 4.99
N GLY A 62 13.29 -13.59 5.21
CA GLY A 62 12.51 -12.38 5.47
C GLY A 62 12.65 -11.83 6.88
N ILE A 63 11.75 -10.92 7.25
CA ILE A 63 11.67 -10.39 8.60
C ILE A 63 10.79 -11.29 9.45
N GLY A 64 11.26 -11.64 10.64
CA GLY A 64 10.48 -12.35 11.66
C GLY A 64 10.75 -11.78 13.05
N ARG A 65 10.09 -12.36 14.04
CA ARG A 65 10.19 -11.93 15.43
C ARG A 65 11.19 -12.80 16.20
N SER A 66 12.04 -12.17 17.03
CA SER A 66 13.00 -12.87 17.89
C SER A 66 13.06 -12.31 19.28
N GLY A 67 13.20 -13.20 20.26
CA GLY A 67 13.44 -12.83 21.66
C GLY A 67 14.90 -12.54 21.94
N ARG A 68 15.79 -12.89 21.02
CA ARG A 68 17.22 -12.60 21.14
C ARG A 68 17.52 -11.23 20.56
N SER A 69 17.69 -10.26 21.44
CA SER A 69 18.44 -9.04 21.14
C SER A 69 19.92 -9.24 21.46
N PRO A 70 20.86 -8.59 20.75
CA PRO A 70 22.26 -8.48 21.17
C PRO A 70 22.45 -8.02 22.62
N THR A 71 21.47 -7.28 23.17
CA THR A 71 21.48 -6.74 24.54
C THR A 71 20.70 -7.60 25.55
N ALA A 72 19.91 -8.59 25.10
CA ALA A 72 19.08 -9.42 25.96
C ALA A 72 18.86 -10.82 25.33
N PRO A 73 19.79 -11.78 25.55
CA PRO A 73 19.78 -13.08 24.89
C PRO A 73 18.73 -14.08 25.43
N ASP A 74 18.10 -13.77 26.57
CA ASP A 74 17.21 -14.69 27.32
C ASP A 74 15.76 -14.19 27.46
N LEU A 75 15.33 -13.22 26.65
CA LEU A 75 13.91 -12.86 26.62
C LEU A 75 13.10 -14.01 26.02
N SER A 76 12.15 -14.52 26.81
CA SER A 76 11.17 -15.51 26.35
C SER A 76 10.26 -14.95 25.25
N CYS A 77 10.20 -13.63 25.13
CA CYS A 77 9.28 -12.92 24.26
C CYS A 77 9.94 -12.36 23.01
N PRO A 78 9.45 -12.71 21.81
CA PRO A 78 10.02 -12.22 20.57
C PRO A 78 9.55 -10.81 20.23
N LEU A 79 10.17 -9.83 20.89
CA LEU A 79 9.84 -8.41 20.78
C LEU A 79 10.62 -7.67 19.68
N TYR A 80 11.67 -8.29 19.13
CA TYR A 80 12.53 -7.65 18.15
C TYR A 80 12.24 -8.16 16.74
N ALA A 81 12.09 -7.24 15.80
CA ALA A 81 12.11 -7.56 14.37
C ALA A 81 13.55 -7.87 13.95
N ILE A 82 13.77 -9.06 13.38
CA ILE A 82 15.07 -9.50 12.89
C ILE A 82 14.94 -10.06 11.48
N GLU A 83 16.03 -10.03 10.73
CA GLU A 83 16.15 -10.83 9.52
C GLU A 83 16.41 -12.30 9.90
N VAL A 84 15.54 -13.20 9.47
CA VAL A 84 15.65 -14.63 9.81
C VAL A 84 16.63 -15.35 8.87
N PRO A 85 17.34 -16.38 9.35
CA PRO A 85 18.24 -17.15 8.50
C PRO A 85 17.47 -18.06 7.54
N GLY A 86 18.02 -18.22 6.33
CA GLY A 86 17.58 -19.17 5.31
C GLY A 86 16.74 -18.53 4.20
N GLU A 87 17.20 -18.65 2.95
CA GLU A 87 16.57 -18.07 1.76
C GLU A 87 15.10 -18.50 1.56
N LEU A 88 14.75 -19.72 1.94
CA LEU A 88 13.37 -20.24 1.82
C LEU A 88 12.46 -19.78 2.98
N ASN A 89 13.03 -19.14 4.00
CA ASN A 89 12.29 -18.68 5.17
C ASN A 89 11.78 -17.26 4.93
N ARG A 90 10.47 -17.11 4.69
CA ARG A 90 9.84 -15.81 4.42
C ARG A 90 9.70 -14.93 5.67
N GLY A 91 9.95 -15.48 6.86
CA GLY A 91 9.72 -14.80 8.12
C GLY A 91 8.24 -14.78 8.52
N ASP A 92 7.85 -13.77 9.28
CA ASP A 92 6.49 -13.56 9.76
C ASP A 92 5.78 -12.51 8.90
N PRO A 93 4.49 -12.68 8.56
CA PRO A 93 3.75 -11.68 7.83
C PRO A 93 3.50 -10.44 8.69
N VAL A 94 3.40 -9.28 8.03
CA VAL A 94 3.04 -8.01 8.66
C VAL A 94 1.91 -7.32 7.88
N LYS A 95 1.24 -6.39 8.55
CA LYS A 95 0.25 -5.50 7.97
C LYS A 95 0.79 -4.08 7.98
N PHE A 96 0.56 -3.38 6.87
CA PHE A 96 0.79 -1.94 6.79
C PHE A 96 -0.53 -1.23 7.04
N VAL A 97 -0.53 -0.31 8.00
CA VAL A 97 -1.70 0.46 8.40
C VAL A 97 -1.36 1.93 8.25
N PRO A 98 -1.97 2.65 7.31
CA PRO A 98 -1.71 4.08 7.11
C PRO A 98 -2.26 4.87 8.29
N VAL A 99 -1.61 5.99 8.60
CA VAL A 99 -2.13 6.93 9.61
C VAL A 99 -3.41 7.61 9.12
N ASP A 100 -3.53 7.84 7.81
CA ASP A 100 -4.77 8.29 7.18
C ASP A 100 -5.70 7.10 6.95
N GLU A 101 -6.69 6.96 7.82
CA GLU A 101 -7.70 5.87 7.78
C GLU A 101 -8.57 5.88 6.50
N THR A 102 -8.52 6.94 5.69
CA THR A 102 -9.24 7.00 4.41
C THR A 102 -8.51 6.27 3.28
N GLN A 103 -7.21 6.01 3.45
CA GLN A 103 -6.40 5.28 2.47
C GLN A 103 -6.79 3.81 2.42
N LYS A 104 -6.91 3.28 1.20
CA LYS A 104 -7.19 1.85 0.94
C LYS A 104 -5.94 1.09 0.50
N GLN A 105 -4.95 1.81 -0.01
CA GLN A 105 -3.68 1.29 -0.49
C GLN A 105 -2.55 2.09 0.15
N ILE A 106 -1.38 1.47 0.23
CA ILE A 106 -0.19 2.09 0.80
C ILE A 106 0.53 2.92 -0.25
N HIS A 107 0.85 4.16 0.12
CA HIS A 107 1.54 5.10 -0.75
C HIS A 107 3.01 5.28 -0.35
N LEU A 108 3.85 5.55 -1.33
CA LEU A 108 5.23 5.98 -1.10
C LEU A 108 5.24 7.29 -0.31
N SER A 109 6.18 7.40 0.62
CA SER A 109 6.36 8.60 1.46
C SER A 109 5.14 8.97 2.31
N SER A 110 4.23 8.04 2.58
CA SER A 110 3.16 8.22 3.57
C SER A 110 3.55 7.61 4.91
N ASP A 111 3.00 8.17 5.99
CA ASP A 111 3.18 7.63 7.33
C ASP A 111 2.38 6.33 7.49
N VAL A 112 3.06 5.27 7.90
CA VAL A 112 2.46 3.96 8.13
C VAL A 112 2.92 3.36 9.46
N GLN A 113 2.03 2.61 10.09
CA GLN A 113 2.33 1.70 11.17
C GLN A 113 2.51 0.28 10.62
N ILE A 114 3.49 -0.44 11.17
CA ILE A 114 3.74 -1.85 10.85
C ILE A 114 3.26 -2.69 12.03
N ASP A 115 2.34 -3.62 11.75
CA ASP A 115 1.74 -4.51 12.72
C ASP A 115 2.09 -5.97 12.39
N SER A 116 2.80 -6.65 13.28
CA SER A 116 3.12 -8.09 13.19
C SER A 116 2.15 -8.99 13.96
N GLY A 117 1.06 -8.43 14.46
CA GLY A 117 0.01 -9.14 15.19
C GLY A 117 0.27 -9.27 16.69
N PHE A 118 -0.83 -9.28 17.43
CA PHE A 118 -0.85 -9.42 18.88
C PHE A 118 -0.29 -10.78 19.35
N SER A 119 0.58 -10.74 20.35
CA SER A 119 1.06 -11.93 21.06
C SER A 119 0.46 -12.02 22.45
N ALA A 120 -0.45 -12.98 22.66
CA ALA A 120 -1.05 -13.22 23.98
C ALA A 120 0.00 -13.65 25.02
N TYR A 121 0.99 -14.43 24.59
CA TYR A 121 2.08 -14.90 25.44
C TYR A 121 2.94 -13.74 25.95
N CYS A 122 3.21 -12.76 25.09
CA CYS A 122 4.06 -11.62 25.42
C CYS A 122 3.32 -10.38 25.86
N ARG A 123 1.99 -10.40 25.75
CA ARG A 123 1.10 -9.27 26.03
C ARG A 123 1.55 -8.02 25.27
N ASP A 124 2.03 -8.21 24.04
CA ASP A 124 2.42 -7.14 23.12
C ASP A 124 1.40 -7.02 21.99
N ASP A 125 1.24 -5.81 21.49
CA ASP A 125 0.31 -5.46 20.41
C ASP A 125 0.87 -5.72 19.01
N GLY A 126 2.12 -6.20 18.89
CA GLY A 126 2.75 -6.44 17.59
C GLY A 126 3.18 -5.19 16.84
N LEU A 127 2.99 -3.99 17.41
CA LEU A 127 3.28 -2.72 16.74
C LEU A 127 4.77 -2.38 16.81
N TRP A 128 5.36 -2.08 15.66
CA TRP A 128 6.78 -1.73 15.56
C TRP A 128 7.04 -0.32 16.14
N ARG A 129 8.11 -0.20 16.92
CA ARG A 129 8.52 1.04 17.60
C ARG A 129 10.05 1.14 17.62
N LEU A 130 10.57 2.36 17.60
CA LEU A 130 12.00 2.68 17.72
C LEU A 130 12.39 2.97 19.17
#